data_AF-A0A7V8JBJ3-F1
#
_entry.id   AF-A0A7V8JBJ3-F1
#
_cell.length_a   1.000
_cell.length_b   1.000
_cell.length_c   1.000
_cell.angle_alpha   90.00
_cell.angle_beta   90.00
_cell.angle_gamma   90.00
#
_symmetry.space_group_name_H-M   'P 1'
#
loop_
_entity.id
_entity.type
_entity.pdbx_description
1 polymer ?
#
loop_
_entity_poly.entity_id
_entity_poly.type
_entity_poly.pdbx_seq_one_letter_code
_entity_poly.pdbx_strand_id
1 'polypeptide(L)' 'MAERSRPAMASHRLDLPSRCDICGKARSTRTHQRCSKARQQRKTAEWAAFMAEQAAAKQNKPRRFAR' A
#
# COMPACT_ATOMS: atom_id res chain seq x y z
N MET A 1 -21.02 6.36 -9.34
CA MET A 1 -19.57 6.66 -9.43
C MET A 1 -18.88 5.86 -8.34
N ALA A 2 -18.00 4.91 -8.66
CA ALA A 2 -17.39 4.04 -7.65
C ALA A 2 -16.42 4.85 -6.78
N GLU A 3 -16.67 4.87 -5.47
CA GLU A 3 -15.77 5.46 -4.48
C GLU A 3 -14.41 4.76 -4.58
N ARG A 4 -13.36 5.50 -4.94
CA ARG A 4 -12.03 4.93 -5.13
C ARG A 4 -11.52 4.45 -3.78
N SER A 5 -11.50 3.13 -3.59
CA SER A 5 -11.06 2.54 -2.33
C SER A 5 -9.57 2.75 -2.07
N ARG A 6 -8.76 3.09 -3.10
CA ARG A 6 -7.33 3.35 -2.98
C ARG A 6 -7.00 4.81 -3.30
N PRO A 7 -6.09 5.44 -2.54
CA PRO A 7 -5.62 6.78 -2.83
C PRO A 7 -5.00 6.86 -4.23
N ALA A 8 -4.97 8.07 -4.80
CA ALA A 8 -4.34 8.30 -6.09
C ALA A 8 -2.87 7.89 -6.06
N MET A 9 -2.38 7.31 -7.17
CA MET A 9 -0.95 7.07 -7.35
C MET A 9 -0.21 8.41 -7.25
N ALA A 10 0.95 8.42 -6.58
CA ALA A 10 1.77 9.62 -6.49
C ALA A 10 2.12 10.12 -7.90
N SER A 11 1.87 11.40 -8.17
CA SER A 11 2.15 12.06 -9.45
C SER A 11 3.62 12.45 -9.61
N HIS A 12 4.35 12.58 -8.50
CA HIS A 12 5.77 12.93 -8.50
C HIS A 12 6.66 11.68 -8.64
N ARG A 13 7.82 11.85 -9.28
CA ARG A 13 8.86 10.82 -9.36
C ARG A 13 9.31 10.48 -7.94
N LEU A 14 9.12 9.23 -7.52
CA LEU A 14 9.79 8.73 -6.33
C LEU A 14 11.27 8.54 -6.67
N ASP A 15 12.15 9.18 -5.91
CA ASP A 15 13.58 8.92 -5.96
C ASP A 15 13.84 7.53 -5.37
N LEU A 16 13.84 6.52 -6.25
CA LEU A 16 14.06 5.12 -5.85
C LEU A 16 15.56 4.85 -5.83
N PRO A 17 16.10 4.28 -4.74
CA PRO A 17 17.52 3.96 -4.67
C PRO A 17 17.91 2.98 -5.77
N SER A 18 19.09 3.16 -6.36
CA SER A 18 19.55 2.34 -7.49
C SER A 18 19.69 0.85 -7.15
N ARG A 19 19.80 0.50 -5.86
CA ARG A 19 19.83 -0.88 -5.37
C ARG A 19 18.45 -1.35 -4.90
N CYS A 20 18.15 -2.60 -5.15
CA CYS A 20 16.98 -3.28 -4.64
C CYS A 20 17.18 -3.61 -3.16
N ASP A 21 16.25 -3.19 -2.32
CA ASP A 21 16.18 -3.48 -0.87
C ASP A 21 15.93 -4.96 -0.54
N ILE A 22 15.44 -5.76 -1.50
CA ILE A 22 15.15 -7.19 -1.27
C ILE A 22 16.35 -8.07 -1.61
N CYS A 23 17.02 -7.80 -2.73
CA CYS A 23 18.10 -8.67 -3.23
C CYS A 23 19.47 -7.98 -3.33
N GLY A 24 19.57 -6.70 -2.97
CA GLY A 24 20.82 -5.93 -2.98
C GLY A 24 21.38 -5.57 -4.36
N LYS A 25 20.85 -6.17 -5.43
CA LYS A 25 21.30 -5.95 -6.83
C LYS A 25 20.79 -4.62 -7.39
N ALA A 26 21.42 -4.13 -8.45
CA ALA A 26 21.00 -2.91 -9.13
C ALA A 26 19.61 -3.07 -9.77
N ARG A 27 18.66 -2.16 -9.49
CA ARG A 27 17.28 -2.22 -10.00
C ARG A 27 17.19 -2.20 -11.53
N SER A 28 18.21 -1.70 -12.21
CA SER A 28 18.31 -1.68 -13.67
C SER A 28 18.41 -3.08 -14.29
N THR A 29 18.71 -4.13 -13.51
CA THR A 29 18.77 -5.49 -14.03
C THR A 29 17.36 -6.08 -14.17
N ARG A 30 17.09 -6.79 -15.28
CA ARG A 30 15.77 -7.37 -15.62
C ARG A 30 15.33 -8.56 -14.73
N THR A 31 15.98 -8.80 -13.60
CA THR A 31 15.81 -9.98 -12.73
C THR A 31 14.85 -9.78 -11.55
N HIS A 32 14.19 -8.63 -11.48
CA HIS A 32 13.42 -8.20 -10.29
C HIS A 32 11.97 -8.66 -10.22
N GLN A 33 11.53 -9.60 -11.07
CA GLN A 33 10.13 -10.08 -11.07
C GLN A 33 9.69 -10.63 -9.71
N ARG A 34 10.52 -11.48 -9.09
CA ARG A 34 10.25 -12.04 -7.75
C ARG A 34 10.23 -10.97 -6.66
N CYS A 35 11.18 -10.04 -6.72
CA CYS A 35 11.26 -8.93 -5.77
C CYS A 35 10.05 -8.00 -5.89
N SER A 36 9.60 -7.71 -7.12
CA SER A 36 8.40 -6.92 -7.38
C SER A 36 7.16 -7.58 -6.78
N LYS A 37 6.98 -8.89 -7.02
CA LYS A 37 5.85 -9.66 -6.46
C LYS A 37 5.83 -9.62 -4.93
N ALA A 38 6.96 -9.84 -4.27
CA ALA A 38 7.07 -9.76 -2.81
C ALA A 38 6.71 -8.36 -2.28
N ARG A 39 7.17 -7.31 -2.96
CA ARG A 39 6.87 -5.92 -2.61
C ARG A 39 5.38 -5.61 -2.75
N GLN A 40 4.75 -6.12 -3.81
CA GLN A 40 3.32 -5.96 -4.03
C GLN A 40 2.49 -6.71 -2.98
N GLN A 41 2.91 -7.91 -2.58
CA GLN A 41 2.28 -8.67 -1.49
C GLN A 41 2.36 -7.95 -0.14
N ARG A 42 3.52 -7.38 0.22
CA ARG A 42 3.68 -6.59 1.44
C ARG A 42 2.73 -5.39 1.45
N LYS A 43 2.69 -4.63 0.36
CA LYS A 43 1.78 -3.49 0.21
C LYS A 43 0.30 -3.90 0.30
N THR A 44 -0.05 -5.08 -0.21
CA THR A 44 -1.42 -5.59 -0.08
C THR A 44 -1.77 -5.99 1.35
N ALA A 45 -0.82 -6.56 2.10
CA ALA A 45 -1.01 -6.91 3.50
C ALA A 45 -1.12 -5.66 4.38
N GLU A 46 -0.25 -4.66 4.18
CA GLU A 46 -0.33 -3.35 4.83
C GLU A 46 -1.67 -2.67 4.56
N TRP A 47 -2.14 -2.72 3.31
CA TRP A 47 -3.45 -2.18 2.95
C TRP A 47 -4.61 -2.92 3.61
N ALA A 48 -4.53 -4.25 3.72
CA ALA A 48 -5.53 -5.05 4.40
C ALA A 48 -5.60 -4.73 5.91
N ALA A 49 -4.45 -4.55 6.56
CA ALA A 49 -4.37 -4.13 7.95
C ALA A 49 -5.02 -2.76 8.16
N PHE A 50 -4.65 -1.77 7.33
CA PHE A 50 -5.23 -0.43 7.41
C PHE A 50 -6.76 -0.42 7.24
N MET A 51 -7.28 -1.23 6.31
CA MET A 51 -8.72 -1.36 6.11
C MET A 51 -9.41 -2.04 7.31
N ALA A 52 -8.76 -3.02 7.95
CA ALA A 52 -9.27 -3.66 9.16
C ALA A 52 -9.30 -2.68 10.35
N GLU A 53 -8.25 -1.86 10.51
CA GLU A 53 -8.21 -0.79 11.52
C GLU A 53 -9.30 0.27 11.28
N GLN A 54 -9.50 0.69 10.03
CA GLN A 54 -10.60 1.60 9.70
C GLN A 54 -11.98 0.98 9.95
N ALA A 55 -12.16 -0.31 9.67
CA ALA A 55 -13.41 -1.01 9.94
C ALA A 55 -13.67 -1.12 11.45
N ALA A 56 -12.63 -1.38 12.26
CA ALA A 56 -12.73 -1.36 13.72
C ALA A 56 -13.05 0.05 14.25
N ALA A 57 -12.40 1.08 13.71
CA ALA A 57 -12.67 2.47 14.07
C ALA A 57 -14.09 2.92 13.70
N LYS A 58 -14.64 2.46 12.56
CA LYS A 58 -16.04 2.70 12.20
C LYS A 58 -17.02 2.01 13.14
N GLN A 59 -16.73 0.78 13.58
CA GLN A 59 -17.57 0.05 14.54
C GLN A 59 -17.55 0.68 15.94
N ASN A 60 -16.40 1.20 16.37
CA ASN A 60 -16.24 1.86 17.67
C ASN A 60 -16.64 3.35 17.65
N LYS A 61 -17.10 3.90 16.51
CA LYS A 61 -17.53 5.29 16.46
C LYS A 61 -18.97 5.38 16.98
N PRO A 62 -19.22 5.95 18.18
CA PRO A 62 -20.59 6.16 18.64
C PRO A 62 -21.33 7.03 17.62
N ARG A 63 -22.57 6.66 17.28
CA ARG A 63 -23.39 7.43 16.34
C ARG A 63 -23.55 8.83 16.92
N ARG A 64 -22.94 9.82 16.26
CA ARG A 64 -22.87 11.22 16.72
C ARG A 64 -24.24 11.92 16.70
N PHE A 65 -25.26 11.28 16.15
CA PHE A 65 -26.66 11.73 16.20
C PHE A 65 -27.52 10.57 16.69
N ALA A 66 -27.74 10.55 18.00
CA ALA A 66 -29.00 10.12 18.58
C ALA A 66 -29.78 11.41 18.85
N ARG A 67 -30.78 11.70 18.02
CA ARG A 67 -31.74 12.77 18.23
C ARG A 67 -33.10 12.27 17.80
#